data_AF-A0A9E1FCG9-F1
#
_entry.id   AF-A0A9E1FCG9-F1
#
_cell.length_a   1.000
_cell.length_b   1.000
_cell.length_c   1.000
_cell.angle_alpha   90.00
_cell.angle_beta   90.00
_cell.angle_gamma   90.00
#
_symmetry.space_group_name_H-M   'P 1'
#
loop_
_entity.id
_entity.type
_entity.pdbx_description
1 polymer ?
#
loop_
_entity_poly.entity_id
_entity_poly.type
_entity_poly.pdbx_seq_one_letter_code
_entity_poly.pdbx_strand_id
1 'polypeptide(L)'
;MQGLVDYQAILERVFLPTLQKVKGKGGGVNWDNVANMYNEMTRMEAASTLNLLSNLPITKDDSVLDVGCGPARLSVPLAKLAKSVSSLDQFANMLEYAKYNAKEAGENNINLIQKVCSY
;
A
#
# COMPACT_ATOMS: atom_id res chain seq x y z
N MET A 1 -3.49 9.18 -32.63
CA MET A 1 -4.08 7.84 -32.73
C MET A 1 -5.06 7.72 -31.57
N GLN A 2 -6.36 7.75 -31.84
CA GLN A 2 -7.37 7.66 -30.78
C GLN A 2 -7.46 6.19 -30.37
N GLY A 3 -7.16 5.89 -29.11
CA GLY A 3 -7.22 4.52 -28.60
C GLY A 3 -8.64 3.97 -28.71
N LEU A 4 -8.77 2.64 -28.88
CA LEU A 4 -10.06 1.95 -28.92
C LEU A 4 -10.92 2.18 -27.66
N VAL A 5 -10.30 2.62 -26.56
CA VAL A 5 -10.94 2.91 -25.29
C VAL A 5 -10.84 4.41 -25.00
N ASP A 6 -11.99 5.05 -24.83
CA ASP A 6 -12.09 6.45 -24.40
C ASP A 6 -11.95 6.53 -22.87
N TYR A 7 -10.69 6.55 -22.43
CA TYR A 7 -10.35 6.64 -21.00
C TYR A 7 -10.85 7.94 -20.36
N GLN A 8 -10.98 9.03 -21.13
CA GLN A 8 -11.51 10.29 -20.62
C GLN A 8 -13.01 10.15 -20.32
N ALA A 9 -13.78 9.57 -21.24
CA ALA A 9 -15.19 9.30 -21.03
C ALA A 9 -15.43 8.35 -19.85
N ILE A 10 -14.58 7.34 -19.66
CA ILE A 10 -14.64 6.41 -18.52
C ILE A 10 -14.35 7.17 -17.21
N LEU A 11 -13.29 7.98 -17.17
CA LEU A 11 -12.95 8.80 -16.01
C LEU A 11 -14.12 9.71 -15.62
N GLU A 12 -14.70 10.42 -16.58
CA GLU A 12 -15.79 11.38 -16.35
C GLU A 12 -17.08 10.72 -15.88
N ARG A 13 -17.45 9.57 -16.45
CA ARG A 13 -18.77 8.96 -16.20
C ARG A 13 -18.78 7.97 -15.05
N VAL A 14 -17.69 7.23 -14.86
CA VAL A 14 -17.64 6.14 -13.88
C VAL A 14 -16.95 6.60 -12.61
N PHE A 15 -15.77 7.22 -12.74
CA PHE A 15 -14.93 7.53 -11.59
C PHE A 15 -15.24 8.91 -10.98
N LEU A 16 -15.45 9.95 -11.78
CA LEU A 16 -15.67 11.32 -11.30
C LEU A 16 -16.87 11.45 -10.33
N PRO A 17 -18.04 10.86 -10.58
CA PRO A 17 -19.18 10.96 -9.66
C PRO A 17 -18.89 10.28 -8.32
N THR A 18 -18.11 9.20 -8.33
CA THR A 18 -17.68 8.48 -7.13
C THR A 18 -16.65 9.29 -6.37
N LEU A 19 -15.64 9.85 -7.05
CA LEU A 19 -14.63 10.72 -6.45
C LEU A 19 -15.24 12.00 -5.85
N GLN A 20 -16.27 12.56 -6.49
CA GLN A 20 -17.03 13.69 -5.96
C GLN A 20 -17.87 13.32 -4.74
N LYS A 21 -18.40 12.10 -4.64
CA LYS A 21 -19.07 11.58 -3.43
C LYS A 21 -18.09 11.26 -2.30
N VAL A 22 -16.85 10.85 -2.65
CA VAL A 22 -15.75 10.59 -1.71
C VAL A 22 -15.05 11.89 -1.26
N LYS A 23 -15.32 13.04 -1.91
CA LYS A 23 -15.09 14.38 -1.34
C LYS A 23 -16.06 14.62 -0.17
N GLY A 24 -15.98 13.80 0.86
CA GLY A 24 -16.59 14.01 2.17
C GLY A 24 -15.70 14.90 3.02
N LYS A 25 -16.35 15.89 3.66
CA LYS A 25 -15.97 16.62 4.90
C LYS A 25 -14.46 16.67 5.23
N GLY A 26 -13.88 17.87 5.16
CA GLY A 26 -12.47 18.12 5.41
C GLY A 26 -11.92 17.43 6.67
N GLY A 27 -10.73 16.85 6.52
CA GLY A 27 -10.05 16.01 7.52
C GLY A 27 -10.00 14.57 7.04
N GLY A 28 -8.90 14.18 6.38
CA GLY A 28 -8.68 12.79 5.98
C GLY A 28 -8.77 11.82 7.18
N VAL A 29 -8.98 10.53 6.89
CA VAL A 29 -9.00 9.50 7.94
C VAL A 29 -7.69 9.53 8.72
N ASN A 30 -7.77 9.64 10.05
CA ASN A 30 -6.63 9.38 10.90
C ASN A 30 -6.45 7.86 11.00
N TRP A 31 -5.48 7.35 10.26
CA TRP A 31 -5.23 5.92 10.14
C TRP A 31 -4.67 5.29 11.42
N ASP A 32 -4.10 6.06 12.35
CA ASP A 32 -3.70 5.54 13.66
C ASP A 32 -4.90 4.99 14.45
N ASN A 33 -6.08 5.62 14.31
CA ASN A 33 -7.29 5.23 15.03
C ASN A 33 -7.92 3.94 14.49
N VAL A 34 -7.58 3.54 13.26
CA VAL A 34 -8.17 2.38 12.57
C VAL A 34 -7.12 1.32 12.23
N ALA A 35 -5.88 1.48 12.69
CA ALA A 35 -4.74 0.64 12.33
C ALA A 35 -4.98 -0.85 12.60
N ASN A 36 -5.56 -1.21 13.75
CA ASN A 36 -5.88 -2.61 14.08
C ASN A 36 -6.87 -3.22 13.08
N MET A 37 -8.00 -2.54 12.83
CA MET A 37 -9.00 -3.01 11.87
C MET A 37 -8.38 -3.16 10.48
N TYR A 38 -7.60 -2.16 10.05
CA TYR A 38 -6.98 -2.18 8.74
C TYR A 38 -5.94 -3.31 8.60
N ASN A 39 -5.12 -3.54 9.64
CA ASN A 39 -4.20 -4.69 9.70
C ASN A 39 -4.93 -6.01 9.42
N GLU A 40 -6.03 -6.28 10.13
CA GLU A 40 -6.82 -7.49 9.94
C GLU A 40 -7.46 -7.57 8.55
N MET A 41 -7.95 -6.45 8.01
CA MET A 41 -8.46 -6.42 6.63
C MET A 41 -7.38 -6.78 5.61
N THR A 42 -6.17 -6.24 5.74
CA THR A 42 -5.08 -6.54 4.81
C THR A 42 -4.65 -8.00 4.84
N ARG A 43 -4.80 -8.70 5.98
CA ARG A 43 -4.54 -10.16 6.06
C ARG A 43 -5.51 -10.96 5.20
N MET A 44 -6.77 -10.54 5.11
CA MET A 44 -7.78 -11.20 4.26
C MET A 44 -7.48 -11.03 2.76
N GLU A 45 -6.63 -10.07 2.38
CA GLU A 45 -6.25 -9.80 1.00
C GLU A 45 -4.99 -10.55 0.53
N ALA A 46 -4.52 -11.55 1.29
CA ALA A 46 -3.26 -12.25 1.00
C ALA A 46 -3.21 -12.84 -0.42
N ALA A 47 -4.29 -13.51 -0.86
CA ALA A 47 -4.35 -14.11 -2.20
C ALA A 47 -4.29 -13.05 -3.31
N SER A 48 -5.10 -11.99 -3.17
CA SER A 48 -5.11 -10.87 -4.12
C SER A 48 -3.77 -10.14 -4.17
N THR A 49 -3.10 -10.01 -3.02
CA THR A 49 -1.76 -9.42 -2.90
C THR A 49 -0.73 -10.25 -3.67
N LEU A 50 -0.70 -11.57 -3.46
CA LEU A 50 0.22 -12.45 -4.20
C LEU A 50 -0.05 -12.44 -5.70
N ASN A 51 -1.32 -12.40 -6.10
CA ASN A 51 -1.69 -12.27 -7.52
C ASN A 51 -1.25 -10.93 -8.12
N LEU A 52 -1.33 -9.83 -7.38
CA LEU A 52 -0.78 -8.56 -7.83
C LEU A 52 0.74 -8.67 -8.04
N LEU A 53 1.46 -9.19 -7.05
CA LEU A 53 2.92 -9.25 -7.08
C LEU A 53 3.47 -10.22 -8.13
N SER A 54 2.75 -11.29 -8.47
CA SER A 54 3.16 -12.23 -9.53
C SER A 54 3.18 -11.60 -10.93
N ASN A 55 2.50 -10.46 -11.11
CA ASN A 55 2.49 -9.71 -12.37
C ASN A 55 3.57 -8.62 -12.42
N LEU A 56 4.34 -8.43 -11.34
CA LEU A 56 5.43 -7.45 -11.30
C LEU A 56 6.77 -8.14 -11.60
N PRO A 57 7.62 -7.56 -12.47
CA PRO A 57 8.92 -8.14 -12.81
C PRO A 57 9.97 -7.84 -11.72
N ILE A 58 9.69 -8.21 -10.47
CA ILE A 58 10.58 -7.99 -9.32
C ILE A 58 11.51 -9.19 -9.17
N THR A 59 12.80 -8.90 -9.02
CA THR A 59 13.88 -9.88 -8.87
C THR A 59 14.70 -9.61 -7.62
N LYS A 60 15.58 -10.55 -7.27
CA LYS A 60 16.50 -10.43 -6.14
C LYS A 60 17.57 -9.36 -6.29
N ASP A 61 17.67 -8.73 -7.46
CA ASP A 61 18.59 -7.62 -7.71
C ASP A 61 17.94 -6.26 -7.45
N ASP A 62 16.60 -6.21 -7.32
CA ASP A 62 15.85 -4.97 -7.20
C ASP A 62 15.75 -4.45 -5.76
N SER A 63 15.79 -3.13 -5.61
CA SER A 63 15.37 -2.42 -4.40
C SER A 63 14.02 -1.75 -4.63
N VAL A 64 13.05 -1.98 -3.74
CA VAL A 64 11.66 -1.51 -3.90
C VAL A 64 11.33 -0.43 -2.87
N LEU A 65 10.56 0.59 -3.29
CA LEU A 65 9.96 1.60 -2.41
C LEU A 65 8.44 1.37 -2.33
N ASP A 66 7.94 1.11 -1.12
CA ASP A 66 6.50 0.98 -0.81
C ASP A 66 6.01 2.25 -0.10
N VAL A 67 5.19 3.05 -0.79
CA VAL A 67 4.72 4.37 -0.33
C VAL A 67 3.31 4.28 0.22
N GLY A 68 3.14 4.65 1.50
CA GLY A 68 1.90 4.39 2.23
C GLY A 68 1.79 2.90 2.56
N CYS A 69 2.88 2.33 3.08
CA CYS A 69 3.02 0.89 3.25
C CYS A 69 2.03 0.29 4.27
N GLY A 70 1.39 1.15 5.10
CA GLY A 70 0.44 0.75 6.12
C GLY A 70 1.03 -0.34 7.02
N PRO A 71 0.30 -1.43 7.29
CA PRO A 71 0.76 -2.57 8.08
C PRO A 71 1.69 -3.53 7.30
N ALA A 72 2.32 -3.08 6.21
CA ALA A 72 3.23 -3.86 5.36
C ALA A 72 2.57 -4.98 4.54
N ARG A 73 1.33 -4.77 4.05
CA ARG A 73 0.62 -5.72 3.17
C ARG A 73 1.46 -6.14 1.95
N LEU A 74 2.08 -5.17 1.28
CA LEU A 74 2.93 -5.41 0.11
C LEU A 74 4.40 -5.62 0.52
N SER A 75 4.89 -4.82 1.46
CA SER A 75 6.29 -4.87 1.89
C SER A 75 6.76 -6.25 2.38
N VAL A 76 5.94 -6.99 3.15
CA VAL A 76 6.31 -8.34 3.63
C VAL A 76 6.50 -9.35 2.48
N PRO A 77 5.54 -9.54 1.56
CA PRO A 77 5.77 -10.44 0.42
C PRO A 77 6.80 -9.89 -0.58
N LEU A 78 6.95 -8.57 -0.73
CA LEU A 78 8.01 -7.98 -1.55
C LEU A 78 9.42 -8.30 -1.01
N ALA A 79 9.61 -8.35 0.31
CA ALA A 79 10.88 -8.75 0.94
C ALA A 79 11.36 -10.14 0.53
N LYS A 80 10.41 -11.06 0.27
CA LYS A 80 10.69 -12.41 -0.23
C LYS A 80 11.15 -12.42 -1.68
N LEU A 81 10.79 -11.42 -2.48
CA LEU A 81 11.09 -11.33 -3.92
C LEU A 81 12.30 -10.45 -4.21
N ALA A 82 12.37 -9.27 -3.58
CA ALA A 82 13.37 -8.24 -3.82
C ALA A 82 14.65 -8.44 -3.00
N LYS A 83 15.68 -7.64 -3.33
CA LYS A 83 16.89 -7.50 -2.50
C LYS A 83 16.58 -6.83 -1.17
N SER A 84 15.85 -5.72 -1.24
CA SER A 84 15.50 -4.87 -0.10
C SER A 84 14.25 -4.07 -0.37
N VAL A 85 13.47 -3.79 0.67
CA VAL A 85 12.29 -2.93 0.60
C VAL A 85 12.46 -1.76 1.54
N SER A 86 12.26 -0.53 1.05
CA SER A 86 12.05 0.64 1.90
C SER A 86 10.56 0.93 1.94
N SER A 87 9.99 1.02 3.13
CA SER A 87 8.56 1.12 3.34
C SER A 87 8.28 2.36 4.15
N LEU A 88 7.51 3.30 3.59
CA LEU A 88 7.20 4.55 4.25
C LEU A 88 5.71 4.70 4.55
N ASP A 89 5.41 5.20 5.73
CA ASP A 89 4.08 5.62 6.13
C ASP A 89 4.18 6.82 7.09
N GLN A 90 3.11 7.61 7.19
CA GLN A 90 3.06 8.75 8.10
C GLN A 90 2.54 8.37 9.49
N PHE A 91 1.74 7.30 9.58
CA PHE A 91 1.03 6.90 10.80
C PHE A 91 1.87 5.92 11.62
N ALA A 92 2.08 6.24 12.90
CA ALA A 92 2.96 5.47 13.77
C ALA A 92 2.41 4.06 14.02
N ASN A 93 1.11 3.94 14.30
CA ASN A 93 0.48 2.66 14.60
C ASN A 93 0.50 1.74 13.36
N MET A 94 0.43 2.30 12.16
CA MET A 94 0.60 1.52 10.93
C MET A 94 1.98 0.88 10.86
N LEU A 95 3.03 1.65 11.18
CA LEU A 95 4.41 1.14 11.19
C LEU A 95 4.70 0.17 12.35
N GLU A 96 3.99 0.29 13.47
CA GLU A 96 4.05 -0.72 14.54
C GLU A 96 3.54 -2.08 14.05
N TYR A 97 2.39 -2.11 13.36
CA TYR A 97 1.89 -3.33 12.73
C TYR A 97 2.81 -3.82 11.61
N ALA A 98 3.38 -2.92 10.79
CA ALA A 98 4.35 -3.28 9.78
C ALA A 98 5.56 -4.01 10.38
N LYS A 99 6.10 -3.48 11.48
CA LYS A 99 7.22 -4.07 12.21
C LYS A 99 6.86 -5.43 12.79
N TYR A 100 5.67 -5.56 13.39
CA TYR A 100 5.17 -6.83 13.91
C TYR A 100 5.04 -7.86 12.78
N ASN A 101 4.39 -7.51 11.67
CA ASN A 101 4.18 -8.41 10.53
C ASN A 101 5.48 -8.83 9.84
N ALA A 102 6.45 -7.91 9.70
CA ALA A 102 7.78 -8.24 9.19
C ALA A 102 8.49 -9.27 10.09
N LYS A 103 8.44 -9.06 11.41
CA LYS A 103 9.02 -9.96 12.40
C LYS A 103 8.35 -11.33 12.38
N GLU A 104 7.02 -11.38 12.36
CA GLU A 104 6.24 -12.63 12.28
C GLU A 104 6.55 -13.42 11.00
N ALA A 105 6.78 -12.72 9.89
CA ALA A 105 7.16 -13.33 8.62
C ALA A 105 8.65 -13.74 8.53
N GLY A 106 9.48 -13.33 9.50
CA GLY A 106 10.92 -13.58 9.49
C GLY A 106 11.72 -12.72 8.51
N GLU A 107 11.14 -11.62 8.02
CA GLU A 107 11.78 -10.76 7.02
C GLU A 107 12.65 -9.68 7.68
N ASN A 108 13.90 -9.56 7.26
CA ASN A 108 14.89 -8.65 7.84
C ASN A 108 15.43 -7.59 6.87
N ASN A 109 15.02 -7.63 5.60
CA ASN A 109 15.44 -6.71 4.54
C ASN A 109 14.39 -5.60 4.26
N ILE A 110 13.55 -5.29 5.26
CA ILE A 110 12.56 -4.22 5.21
C ILE A 110 13.04 -3.04 6.08
N ASN A 111 13.24 -1.89 5.46
CA ASN A 111 13.56 -0.63 6.12
C ASN A 111 12.29 0.21 6.30
N LEU A 112 11.78 0.28 7.53
CA LEU A 112 10.58 1.05 7.87
C LEU A 112 10.94 2.51 8.15
N ILE A 113 10.27 3.44 7.46
CA ILE A 113 10.52 4.88 7.54
C ILE A 113 9.23 5.59 7.91
N GLN A 114 9.20 6.23 9.08
CA GLN A 114 8.11 7.16 9.38
C GLN A 114 8.37 8.51 8.73
N LYS A 115 7.48 8.95 7.84
CA LYS A 115 7.58 10.27 7.21
C LYS A 115 6.24 10.99 7.25
N VAL A 116 6.20 12.05 8.07
CA VAL A 116 5.09 13.00 8.08
C VAL A 116 5.28 13.98 6.93
N CYS A 117 4.30 14.05 6.02
CA CYS A 117 4.26 15.06 4.98
C CYS A 117 3.49 16.29 5.48
N SER A 118 4.18 17.41 5.62
CA SER A 118 3.55 18.72 5.83
C SER A 118 2.99 19.19 4.47
N TYR A 119 1.68 19.47 4.40
CA TYR A 119 1.04 20.07 3.23
C TYR A 119 1.09 21.61 3.29
#